data_AF-A0A0A1SJ91-F1
#
_entry.id   AF-A0A0A1SJ91-F1
#
_cell.length_a   1.000
_cell.length_b   1.000
_cell.length_c   1.000
_cell.angle_alpha   90.00
_cell.angle_beta   90.00
_cell.angle_gamma   90.00
#
_symmetry.space_group_name_H-M   'P 1'
#
loop_
_entity.id
_entity.type
_entity.pdbx_description
1 polymer ?
#
loop_
_entity_poly.entity_id
_entity_poly.type
_entity_poly.pdbx_seq_one_letter_code
_entity_poly.pdbx_strand_id
1 'polypeptide(L)'
;MASAHSAARLCALTCRRAPQLSRLPRLQVVAKPFQTNRTISTTTSRWAEDDKQEPATEQQTEVDLKSLREMYNDKMTPEVLSQLDELAKVNGFNNIDDLANSQFAEGSKALSGMRGFNEDLTRFDVGKPLRRGHLWHDPEDFDSVQEDLDPFDEDDMTSLAHNKLDELREQRHFNRLAVWEMPLLAKLAKPFEPPTEKQVLRWRFTTYMGETHPAESKVVVEFCPEDLGLTKVQTEKLKKLVGPRYNPEKEIVKMSCENYEHQAQNQSYLLKLIDDLIAAAKDSKDTFEDIPLDVRHHTKSKPKPRFPKEWRLTEERRAELDAIRQRIAIEDVKKADDGLLMDGGKKIESYLMLKAAEEQEKQREAEALTISAGRGGRTATAARARR
;
A
#
# COMPACT_ATOMS: atom_id res chain seq x y z
N MET A 1 -31.78 -12.29 -19.98
CA MET A 1 -31.69 -11.06 -19.16
C MET A 1 -31.45 -11.46 -17.70
N ALA A 2 -30.23 -11.88 -17.35
CA ALA A 2 -29.88 -12.20 -15.97
C ALA A 2 -29.63 -10.90 -15.21
N SER A 3 -30.32 -10.73 -14.08
CA SER A 3 -30.48 -9.45 -13.38
C SER A 3 -29.16 -8.87 -12.85
N ALA A 4 -28.89 -7.60 -13.15
CA ALA A 4 -27.79 -6.79 -12.59
C ALA A 4 -27.70 -6.84 -11.04
N HIS A 5 -28.80 -7.20 -10.38
CA HIS A 5 -28.89 -7.38 -8.94
C HIS A 5 -28.05 -8.55 -8.40
N SER A 6 -27.83 -9.63 -9.17
CA SER A 6 -27.00 -10.75 -8.71
C SER A 6 -25.51 -10.42 -8.78
N ALA A 7 -25.08 -9.71 -9.83
CA ALA A 7 -23.71 -9.23 -9.98
C ALA A 7 -23.34 -8.22 -8.89
N ALA A 8 -24.21 -7.26 -8.60
CA ALA A 8 -23.99 -6.27 -7.54
C ALA A 8 -23.87 -6.90 -6.13
N ARG A 9 -24.67 -7.95 -5.85
CA ARG A 9 -24.59 -8.68 -4.57
C ARG A 9 -23.29 -9.48 -4.44
N LEU A 10 -22.80 -10.08 -5.52
CA LEU A 10 -21.54 -10.82 -5.50
C LEU A 10 -20.35 -9.89 -5.30
N CYS A 11 -20.33 -8.71 -5.94
CA CYS A 11 -19.30 -7.70 -5.72
C CYS A 11 -19.31 -7.13 -4.29
N ALA A 12 -20.49 -6.92 -3.70
CA ALA A 12 -20.59 -6.45 -2.31
C ALA A 12 -20.07 -7.47 -1.29
N LEU A 13 -20.20 -8.78 -1.57
CA LEU A 13 -19.69 -9.84 -0.70
C LEU A 13 -18.17 -10.02 -0.79
N THR A 14 -17.57 -9.76 -1.96
CA THR A 14 -16.11 -9.81 -2.12
C THR A 14 -15.41 -8.64 -1.44
N CYS A 15 -16.01 -7.44 -1.43
CA CYS A 15 -15.44 -6.27 -0.74
C CYS A 15 -15.46 -6.37 0.79
N ARG A 16 -16.32 -7.22 1.38
CA ARG A 16 -16.40 -7.45 2.84
C ARG A 16 -15.33 -8.42 3.39
N ARG A 17 -14.57 -9.10 2.53
CA ARG A 17 -13.51 -10.05 2.92
C ARG A 17 -12.09 -9.51 2.73
N ALA A 18 -11.93 -8.23 2.38
CA ALA A 18 -10.62 -7.60 2.40
C ALA A 18 -10.09 -7.54 3.85
N PRO A 19 -8.84 -7.93 4.12
CA PRO A 19 -8.25 -7.77 5.45
C PRO A 19 -8.24 -6.29 5.81
N GLN A 20 -8.74 -5.95 7.00
CA GLN A 20 -8.58 -4.62 7.59
C GLN A 20 -7.08 -4.31 7.64
N LEU A 21 -6.62 -3.38 6.81
CA LEU A 21 -5.27 -2.85 6.89
C LEU A 21 -5.06 -2.31 8.30
N SER A 22 -4.08 -2.87 9.01
CA SER A 22 -3.63 -2.38 10.30
C SER A 22 -3.32 -0.90 10.20
N ARG A 23 -4.00 -0.07 10.99
CA ARG A 23 -3.67 1.36 11.16
C ARG A 23 -2.20 1.48 11.53
N LEU A 24 -1.40 2.04 10.63
CA LEU A 24 -0.04 2.48 10.96
C LEU A 24 -0.14 3.63 11.99
N PRO A 25 0.78 3.71 12.96
CA PRO A 25 0.78 4.80 13.92
C PRO A 25 1.05 6.13 13.22
N ARG A 26 0.30 7.15 13.63
CA ARG A 26 0.41 8.54 13.17
C ARG A 26 1.81 9.06 13.50
N LEU A 27 2.65 9.27 12.49
CA LEU A 27 3.93 9.95 12.65
C LEU A 27 3.67 11.40 13.06
N GLN A 28 4.20 11.80 14.22
CA GLN A 28 4.26 13.19 14.64
C GLN A 28 5.29 13.91 13.77
N VAL A 29 4.83 14.88 12.99
CA VAL A 29 5.70 15.81 12.27
C VAL A 29 6.33 16.74 13.31
N VAL A 30 7.58 16.46 13.67
CA VAL A 30 8.43 17.39 14.41
C VAL A 30 9.05 18.33 13.37
N ALA A 31 8.62 19.59 13.36
CA ALA A 31 9.27 20.63 12.59
C ALA A 31 10.71 20.81 13.09
N LYS A 32 11.69 20.50 12.23
CA LYS A 32 13.09 20.92 12.41
C LYS A 32 13.41 21.98 11.35
N PRO A 33 14.10 23.06 11.72
CA PRO A 33 14.53 24.06 10.75
C PRO A 33 15.55 23.46 9.79
N PHE A 34 15.33 23.67 8.50
CA PHE A 34 16.27 23.37 7.43
C PHE A 34 17.49 24.30 7.59
N GLN A 35 18.60 23.77 8.08
CA GLN A 35 19.91 24.43 7.95
C GLN A 35 20.73 23.63 6.95
N THR A 36 20.97 24.22 5.79
CA THR A 36 21.86 23.70 4.76
C THR A 36 23.30 23.83 5.25
N ASN A 37 23.90 22.73 5.70
CA ASN A 37 25.34 22.67 5.89
C ASN A 37 26.00 22.55 4.51
N ARG A 38 26.61 23.66 4.04
CA ARG A 38 27.52 23.65 2.89
C ARG A 38 28.81 22.93 3.26
N THR A 39 29.20 21.99 2.41
CA THR A 39 30.54 21.36 2.42
C THR A 39 31.60 22.40 2.08
N ILE A 40 32.69 22.41 2.85
CA ILE A 40 33.85 23.28 2.66
C ILE A 40 34.49 22.92 1.31
N SER A 41 34.42 23.85 0.36
CA SER A 41 35.19 23.86 -0.89
C SER A 41 36.36 24.83 -0.73
N THR A 42 37.58 24.39 -1.03
CA THR A 42 38.80 25.20 -1.01
C THR A 42 39.18 25.66 -2.42
N THR A 43 38.23 26.25 -3.15
CA THR A 43 38.52 26.98 -4.38
C THR A 43 38.16 28.44 -4.19
N THR A 44 39.10 29.34 -4.47
CA THR A 44 38.87 30.79 -4.40
C THR A 44 37.75 31.14 -5.38
N SER A 45 36.65 31.70 -4.87
CA SER A 45 35.58 32.24 -5.73
C SER A 45 36.16 33.43 -6.49
N ARG A 46 36.41 33.26 -7.79
CA ARG A 46 36.47 34.42 -8.67
C ARG A 46 35.08 35.05 -8.65
N TRP A 47 35.01 36.31 -8.23
CA TRP A 47 33.87 37.14 -8.56
C TRP A 47 33.79 37.14 -10.08
N ALA A 48 32.60 36.84 -10.63
CA ALA A 48 32.37 37.15 -12.03
C ALA A 48 32.74 38.62 -12.21
N GLU A 49 33.57 38.92 -13.21
CA GLU A 49 33.78 40.29 -13.64
C GLU A 49 32.38 40.89 -13.84
N ASP A 50 32.17 42.11 -13.32
CA ASP A 50 30.98 42.88 -13.62
C ASP A 50 30.90 43.01 -15.13
N ASP A 51 30.14 42.12 -15.77
CA ASP A 51 29.51 42.42 -17.03
C ASP A 51 28.57 43.57 -16.72
N LYS A 52 29.12 44.78 -16.75
CA LYS A 52 28.38 45.99 -17.07
C LYS A 52 27.89 45.79 -18.50
N GLN A 53 26.91 44.91 -18.65
CA GLN A 53 25.92 45.06 -19.69
C GLN A 53 25.19 46.33 -19.33
N GLU A 54 25.73 47.45 -19.82
CA GLU A 54 24.92 48.63 -20.04
C GLU A 54 23.68 48.12 -20.76
N PRO A 55 22.46 48.31 -20.21
CA PRO A 55 21.28 47.90 -20.92
C PRO A 55 21.35 48.62 -22.26
N ALA A 56 21.36 47.83 -23.34
CA ALA A 56 21.33 48.34 -24.69
C ALA A 56 20.19 49.35 -24.70
N THR A 57 20.55 50.63 -24.71
CA THR A 57 19.57 51.69 -24.79
C THR A 57 19.08 51.55 -26.20
N GLU A 58 17.97 50.83 -26.39
CA GLU A 58 17.16 50.98 -27.56
C GLU A 58 16.72 52.43 -27.55
N GLN A 59 17.59 53.29 -28.08
CA GLN A 59 17.22 54.62 -28.47
C GLN A 59 16.18 54.38 -29.54
N GLN A 60 14.91 54.46 -29.13
CA GLN A 60 13.83 54.71 -30.05
C GLN A 60 14.27 55.95 -30.81
N THR A 61 14.80 55.74 -32.00
CA THR A 61 15.27 56.82 -32.83
C THR A 61 14.00 57.53 -33.25
N GLU A 62 13.67 58.60 -32.53
CA GLU A 62 12.63 59.53 -32.96
C GLU A 62 13.09 60.04 -34.33
N VAL A 63 12.52 59.44 -35.38
CA VAL A 63 12.86 59.80 -36.75
C VAL A 63 12.27 61.18 -36.96
N ASP A 64 13.11 62.19 -36.77
CA ASP A 64 12.67 63.56 -36.74
C ASP A 64 12.19 63.96 -38.14
N LEU A 65 10.88 64.19 -38.30
CA LEU A 65 10.22 64.31 -39.61
C LEU A 65 10.83 65.42 -40.50
N LYS A 66 11.50 66.40 -39.87
CA LYS A 66 12.22 67.47 -40.55
C LYS A 66 13.44 66.94 -41.31
N SER A 67 14.21 66.04 -40.71
CA SER A 67 15.40 65.43 -41.34
C SER A 67 15.03 64.57 -42.56
N LEU A 68 13.92 63.84 -42.49
CA LEU A 68 13.38 63.08 -43.62
C LEU A 68 12.94 63.98 -44.77
N ARG A 69 12.36 65.15 -44.47
CA ARG A 69 11.95 66.13 -45.47
C ARG A 69 13.12 66.76 -46.21
N GLU A 70 14.21 67.06 -45.49
CA GLU A 70 15.45 67.57 -46.08
C GLU A 70 16.08 66.54 -47.03
N MET A 71 16.19 65.28 -46.58
CA MET A 71 16.68 64.18 -47.43
C MET A 71 15.79 63.90 -48.65
N TYR A 72 14.48 64.11 -48.53
CA TYR A 72 13.56 63.99 -49.66
C TYR A 72 13.86 65.08 -50.70
N ASN A 73 13.96 66.34 -50.27
CA ASN A 73 14.22 67.46 -51.17
C ASN A 73 15.57 67.32 -51.91
N ASP A 74 16.62 66.83 -51.23
CA ASP A 74 17.94 66.63 -51.85
C ASP A 74 17.93 65.55 -52.95
N LYS A 75 17.02 64.59 -52.87
CA LYS A 75 16.87 63.51 -53.88
C LYS A 75 15.99 63.91 -55.06
N MET A 76 15.19 64.96 -54.93
CA MET A 76 14.28 65.41 -55.99
C MET A 76 14.99 66.38 -56.95
N THR A 77 15.74 65.83 -57.92
CA THR A 77 16.29 66.58 -59.05
C THR A 77 15.20 66.89 -60.09
N PRO A 78 15.34 67.92 -60.94
CA PRO A 78 14.30 68.29 -61.92
C PRO A 78 14.00 67.20 -62.95
N GLU A 79 14.98 66.35 -63.28
CA GLU A 79 14.80 65.17 -64.14
C GLU A 79 13.92 64.10 -63.47
N VAL A 80 14.08 63.90 -62.17
CA VAL A 80 13.26 62.97 -61.39
C VAL A 80 11.82 63.51 -61.28
N LEU A 81 11.66 64.82 -61.08
CA LEU A 81 10.34 65.46 -61.06
C LEU A 81 9.61 65.30 -62.40
N SER A 82 10.30 65.45 -63.53
CA SER A 82 9.67 65.27 -64.85
C SER A 82 9.27 63.82 -65.11
N GLN A 83 10.11 62.85 -64.73
CA GLN A 83 9.79 61.42 -64.85
C GLN A 83 8.58 61.05 -63.98
N LEU A 84 8.51 61.63 -62.79
CA LEU A 84 7.41 61.41 -61.88
C LEU A 84 6.10 62.09 -62.34
N ASP A 85 6.17 63.27 -62.95
CA ASP A 85 5.03 63.92 -63.61
C ASP A 85 4.50 63.11 -64.81
N GLU A 86 5.39 62.50 -65.60
CA GLU A 86 5.01 61.58 -66.68
C GLU A 86 4.27 60.35 -66.13
N LEU A 87 4.74 59.78 -65.02
CA LEU A 87 4.07 58.68 -64.34
C LEU A 87 2.72 59.09 -63.75
N ALA A 88 2.60 60.30 -63.21
CA ALA A 88 1.33 60.83 -62.72
C ALA A 88 0.28 60.96 -63.84
N LYS A 89 0.71 61.39 -65.03
CA LYS A 89 -0.12 61.43 -66.24
C LYS A 89 -0.59 60.07 -66.70
N VAL A 90 0.27 59.05 -66.62
CA VAL A 90 -0.11 57.65 -66.89
C VAL A 90 -1.21 57.18 -65.92
N ASN A 91 -1.15 57.62 -64.67
CA ASN A 91 -2.15 57.32 -63.64
C ASN A 91 -3.41 58.21 -63.70
N GLY A 92 -3.53 59.08 -64.71
CA GLY A 92 -4.72 59.92 -64.94
C GLY A 92 -4.72 61.26 -64.20
N PHE A 93 -3.59 61.68 -63.62
CA PHE A 93 -3.42 62.97 -62.95
C PHE A 93 -2.59 63.94 -63.80
N ASN A 94 -2.88 65.24 -63.75
CA ASN A 94 -2.20 66.21 -64.62
C ASN A 94 -0.75 66.50 -64.20
N ASN A 95 -0.52 66.61 -62.89
CA ASN A 95 0.77 66.87 -62.25
C ASN A 95 0.97 65.91 -61.08
N ILE A 96 2.22 65.71 -60.66
CA ILE A 96 2.54 64.88 -59.49
C ILE A 96 1.92 65.42 -58.21
N ASP A 97 1.83 66.74 -58.06
CA ASP A 97 1.28 67.36 -56.85
C ASP A 97 -0.20 66.99 -56.63
N ASP A 98 -0.97 66.84 -57.70
CA ASP A 98 -2.37 66.42 -57.62
C ASP A 98 -2.51 64.95 -57.20
N LEU A 99 -1.65 64.08 -57.75
CA LEU A 99 -1.57 62.68 -57.37
C LEU A 99 -1.15 62.54 -55.90
N ALA A 100 -0.13 63.28 -55.47
CA ALA A 100 0.34 63.32 -54.09
C ALA A 100 -0.78 63.80 -53.15
N ASN A 101 -1.49 64.88 -53.49
CA ASN A 101 -2.60 65.39 -52.67
C ASN A 101 -3.76 64.39 -52.54
N SER A 102 -4.10 63.64 -53.59
CA SER A 102 -5.11 62.56 -53.47
C SER A 102 -4.64 61.42 -52.56
N GLN A 103 -3.38 61.01 -52.68
CA GLN A 103 -2.80 59.98 -51.83
C GLN A 103 -2.68 60.44 -50.39
N PHE A 104 -2.36 61.72 -50.15
CA PHE A 104 -2.34 62.31 -48.80
C PHE A 104 -3.73 62.48 -48.22
N ALA A 105 -4.78 62.75 -49.01
CA ALA A 105 -6.15 62.82 -48.52
C ALA A 105 -6.70 61.44 -48.11
N GLU A 106 -6.38 60.40 -48.89
CA GLU A 106 -6.66 59.00 -48.52
C GLU A 106 -5.80 58.56 -47.33
N GLY A 107 -4.52 58.92 -47.34
CA GLY A 107 -3.57 58.67 -46.27
C GLY A 107 -3.90 59.40 -44.97
N SER A 108 -4.48 60.60 -45.01
CA SER A 108 -4.90 61.37 -43.83
C SER A 108 -6.04 60.67 -43.09
N LYS A 109 -6.99 60.08 -43.82
CA LYS A 109 -8.02 59.20 -43.23
C LYS A 109 -7.39 57.96 -42.59
N ALA A 110 -6.38 57.38 -43.23
CA ALA A 110 -5.61 56.26 -42.65
C ALA A 110 -4.83 56.70 -41.39
N LEU A 111 -4.17 57.86 -41.41
CA LEU A 111 -3.41 58.43 -40.29
C LEU A 111 -4.30 58.80 -39.10
N SER A 112 -5.53 59.27 -39.33
CA SER A 112 -6.50 59.50 -38.25
C SER A 112 -6.88 58.20 -37.54
N GLY A 113 -7.01 57.09 -38.28
CA GLY A 113 -7.17 55.75 -37.71
C GLY A 113 -5.92 55.27 -36.97
N MET A 114 -4.73 55.53 -37.53
CA MET A 114 -3.45 55.23 -36.88
C MET A 114 -3.22 56.04 -35.60
N ARG A 115 -3.74 57.27 -35.51
CA ARG A 115 -3.66 58.10 -34.30
C ARG A 115 -4.46 57.50 -33.16
N GLY A 116 -5.67 57.00 -33.42
CA GLY A 116 -6.47 56.29 -32.42
C GLY A 116 -5.77 55.02 -31.94
N PHE A 117 -5.17 54.26 -32.87
CA PHE A 117 -4.37 53.09 -32.54
C PHE A 117 -3.13 53.43 -31.68
N ASN A 118 -2.40 54.50 -32.03
CA ASN A 118 -1.28 54.98 -31.22
C ASN A 118 -1.74 55.47 -29.84
N GLU A 119 -2.89 56.12 -29.74
CA GLU A 119 -3.42 56.54 -28.45
C GLU A 119 -3.75 55.32 -27.57
N ASP A 120 -4.36 54.28 -28.14
CA ASP A 120 -4.61 53.04 -27.43
C ASP A 120 -3.31 52.33 -27.01
N LEU A 121 -2.31 52.26 -27.90
CA LEU A 121 -0.95 51.77 -27.58
C LEU A 121 -0.35 52.53 -26.39
N THR A 122 -0.36 53.86 -26.42
CA THR A 122 0.18 54.66 -25.32
C THR A 122 -0.57 54.45 -24.00
N ARG A 123 -1.87 54.12 -24.03
CA ARG A 123 -2.64 53.78 -22.83
C ARG A 123 -2.24 52.42 -22.25
N PHE A 124 -1.86 51.46 -23.09
CA PHE A 124 -1.31 50.18 -22.63
C PHE A 124 0.08 50.37 -22.01
N ASP A 125 0.93 51.21 -22.61
CA ASP A 125 2.31 51.45 -22.15
C ASP A 125 2.38 52.20 -20.80
N VAL A 126 1.44 53.10 -20.51
CA VAL A 126 1.49 53.93 -19.29
C VAL A 126 1.02 53.19 -18.03
N GLY A 127 0.39 52.02 -18.16
CA GLY A 127 -0.03 51.19 -17.03
C GLY A 127 -1.03 51.87 -16.06
N LYS A 128 -1.49 51.14 -15.05
CA LYS A 128 -2.29 51.72 -13.94
C LYS A 128 -1.33 52.25 -12.85
N PRO A 129 -1.65 53.35 -12.15
CA PRO A 129 -0.73 53.95 -11.18
C PRO A 129 -0.48 53.05 -9.95
N LEU A 130 0.77 53.01 -9.48
CA LEU A 130 1.21 52.06 -8.46
C LEU A 130 0.57 52.30 -7.07
N ARG A 131 -0.13 51.30 -6.49
CA ARG A 131 -0.65 51.36 -5.11
C ARG A 131 0.42 50.96 -4.09
N ARG A 132 1.06 51.95 -3.45
CA ARG A 132 2.05 51.74 -2.37
C ARG A 132 1.39 51.07 -1.15
N GLY A 133 1.57 49.75 -0.99
CA GLY A 133 1.02 48.93 0.09
C GLY A 133 0.30 47.65 -0.35
N HIS A 134 0.20 47.38 -1.67
CA HIS A 134 -0.42 46.16 -2.20
C HIS A 134 0.47 44.92 -1.95
N LEU A 135 -0.12 43.78 -1.55
CA LEU A 135 0.61 42.57 -1.15
C LEU A 135 1.53 42.02 -2.27
N TRP A 136 1.11 42.19 -3.52
CA TRP A 136 1.79 41.70 -4.72
C TRP A 136 2.63 42.77 -5.41
N HIS A 137 2.72 43.98 -4.83
CA HIS A 137 3.59 45.01 -5.38
C HIS A 137 5.02 44.79 -4.91
N ASP A 138 5.91 44.59 -5.87
CA ASP A 138 7.35 44.55 -5.65
C ASP A 138 7.97 45.90 -6.06
N PRO A 139 8.67 46.60 -5.16
CA PRO A 139 9.32 47.87 -5.50
C PRO A 139 10.47 47.74 -6.53
N GLU A 140 11.02 46.54 -6.75
CA GLU A 140 12.07 46.30 -7.75
C GLU A 140 11.51 45.94 -9.13
N ASP A 141 10.21 45.67 -9.26
CA ASP A 141 9.53 45.32 -10.51
C ASP A 141 8.47 46.35 -10.91
N PHE A 142 8.79 47.16 -11.91
CA PHE A 142 7.93 48.23 -12.42
C PHE A 142 6.66 47.71 -13.10
N ASP A 143 6.68 46.47 -13.59
CA ASP A 143 5.54 45.81 -14.25
C ASP A 143 4.75 44.88 -13.31
N SER A 144 4.96 45.00 -12.00
CA SER A 144 4.25 44.19 -11.01
C SER A 144 2.73 44.31 -11.17
N VAL A 145 2.05 43.19 -11.38
CA VAL A 145 0.59 43.14 -11.55
C VAL A 145 -0.06 43.57 -10.24
N GLN A 146 -0.68 44.73 -10.26
CA GLN A 146 -1.36 45.33 -9.10
C GLN A 146 -2.86 45.09 -9.07
N GLU A 147 -3.34 44.14 -9.86
CA GLU A 147 -4.70 43.66 -9.72
C GLU A 147 -4.76 42.89 -8.40
N ASP A 148 -5.60 43.35 -7.48
CA ASP A 148 -5.97 42.59 -6.29
C ASP A 148 -6.39 41.21 -6.81
N LEU A 149 -5.77 40.11 -6.36
CA LEU A 149 -6.22 38.77 -6.76
C LEU A 149 -7.72 38.72 -6.52
N ASP A 150 -8.46 38.30 -7.54
CA ASP A 150 -9.91 38.24 -7.46
C ASP A 150 -10.30 37.46 -6.20
N PRO A 151 -11.29 37.94 -5.44
CA PRO A 151 -11.88 37.16 -4.37
C PRO A 151 -12.16 35.74 -4.85
N PHE A 152 -11.97 34.76 -3.99
CA PHE A 152 -12.25 33.37 -4.34
C PHE A 152 -13.73 33.21 -4.68
N ASP A 153 -14.02 32.98 -5.96
CA ASP A 153 -15.36 32.87 -6.53
C ASP A 153 -15.99 31.46 -6.35
N GLU A 154 -15.39 30.62 -5.51
CA GLU A 154 -15.84 29.24 -5.27
C GLU A 154 -15.81 28.33 -6.53
N ASP A 155 -14.94 28.65 -7.49
CA ASP A 155 -14.78 27.98 -8.77
C ASP A 155 -13.77 26.83 -8.77
N ASP A 156 -12.86 26.80 -7.79
CA ASP A 156 -11.89 25.72 -7.61
C ASP A 156 -12.00 25.04 -6.25
N MET A 157 -11.48 23.81 -6.17
CA MET A 157 -11.39 23.08 -4.91
C MET A 157 -9.97 23.09 -4.36
N THR A 158 -9.83 22.84 -3.06
CA THR A 158 -8.51 22.64 -2.45
C THR A 158 -7.76 21.47 -3.09
N SER A 159 -6.42 21.49 -3.05
CA SER A 159 -5.58 20.41 -3.59
C SER A 159 -5.90 19.02 -3.04
N LEU A 160 -6.27 18.92 -1.75
CA LEU A 160 -6.71 17.66 -1.14
C LEU A 160 -8.02 17.15 -1.75
N ALA A 161 -8.94 18.07 -2.07
CA ALA A 161 -10.20 17.73 -2.71
C ALA A 161 -9.99 17.30 -4.18
N HIS A 162 -9.04 17.92 -4.90
CA HIS A 162 -8.61 17.45 -6.22
C HIS A 162 -8.06 16.03 -6.18
N ASN A 163 -7.17 15.71 -5.23
CA ASN A 163 -6.66 14.34 -5.05
C ASN A 163 -7.81 13.33 -4.85
N LYS A 164 -8.84 13.71 -4.09
CA LYS A 164 -10.01 12.84 -3.89
C LYS A 164 -10.84 12.71 -5.16
N LEU A 165 -10.97 13.78 -5.92
CA LEU A 165 -11.68 13.77 -7.19
C LEU A 165 -10.95 12.91 -8.24
N ASP A 166 -9.62 12.92 -8.24
CA ASP A 166 -8.81 12.04 -9.09
C ASP A 166 -8.96 10.56 -8.72
N GLU A 167 -8.97 10.23 -7.42
CA GLU A 167 -9.29 8.87 -6.96
C GLU A 167 -10.66 8.40 -7.49
N LEU A 168 -11.67 9.29 -7.51
CA LEU A 168 -12.98 8.99 -8.08
C LEU A 168 -12.92 8.82 -9.61
N ARG A 169 -12.10 9.61 -10.31
CA ARG A 169 -11.90 9.46 -11.76
C ARG A 169 -11.26 8.10 -12.07
N GLU A 170 -10.25 7.68 -11.31
CA GLU A 170 -9.62 6.37 -11.41
C GLU A 170 -10.61 5.24 -11.12
N GLN A 171 -11.40 5.36 -10.05
CA GLN A 171 -12.43 4.38 -9.72
C GLN A 171 -13.44 4.23 -10.86
N ARG A 172 -13.89 5.35 -11.45
CA ARG A 172 -14.80 5.33 -12.60
C ARG A 172 -14.14 4.73 -13.84
N HIS A 173 -12.85 4.97 -14.04
CA HIS A 173 -12.09 4.34 -15.11
C HIS A 173 -12.06 2.81 -14.94
N PHE A 174 -11.69 2.27 -13.77
CA PHE A 174 -11.72 0.84 -13.51
C PHE A 174 -13.12 0.24 -13.62
N ASN A 175 -14.16 0.95 -13.16
CA ASN A 175 -15.54 0.51 -13.35
C ASN A 175 -15.92 0.41 -14.84
N ARG A 176 -15.44 1.35 -15.68
CA ARG A 176 -15.64 1.28 -17.13
C ARG A 176 -14.94 0.07 -17.73
N LEU A 177 -13.67 -0.18 -17.37
CA LEU A 177 -12.94 -1.37 -17.80
C LEU A 177 -13.66 -2.66 -17.39
N ALA A 178 -14.16 -2.72 -16.16
CA ALA A 178 -14.89 -3.88 -15.63
C ALA A 178 -16.19 -4.17 -16.38
N VAL A 179 -16.91 -3.13 -16.82
CA VAL A 179 -18.18 -3.29 -17.53
C VAL A 179 -17.97 -3.60 -19.01
N TRP A 180 -17.01 -2.96 -19.66
CA TRP A 180 -16.91 -3.01 -21.12
C TRP A 180 -15.77 -3.91 -21.63
N GLU A 181 -14.64 -3.96 -20.93
CA GLU A 181 -13.45 -4.71 -21.40
C GLU A 181 -13.33 -6.09 -20.76
N MET A 182 -13.54 -6.21 -19.45
CA MET A 182 -13.42 -7.50 -18.76
C MET A 182 -14.32 -8.61 -19.34
N PRO A 183 -15.56 -8.35 -19.78
CA PRO A 183 -16.38 -9.38 -20.45
C PRO A 183 -15.78 -9.86 -21.79
N LEU A 184 -14.97 -9.04 -22.45
CA LEU A 184 -14.28 -9.43 -23.69
C LEU A 184 -13.17 -10.44 -23.41
N LEU A 185 -12.55 -10.43 -22.23
CA LEU A 185 -11.54 -11.41 -21.82
C LEU A 185 -12.11 -12.83 -21.75
N ALA A 186 -13.43 -12.98 -21.51
CA ALA A 186 -14.09 -14.28 -21.52
C ALA A 186 -13.97 -14.98 -22.89
N LYS A 187 -13.82 -14.23 -23.99
CA LYS A 187 -13.61 -14.79 -25.34
C LYS A 187 -12.22 -15.42 -25.50
N LEU A 188 -11.24 -14.99 -24.71
CA LEU A 188 -9.85 -15.47 -24.73
C LEU A 188 -9.58 -16.54 -23.66
N ALA A 189 -10.56 -16.79 -22.79
CA ALA A 189 -10.44 -17.77 -21.72
C ALA A 189 -10.35 -19.18 -22.28
N LYS A 190 -9.36 -19.94 -21.82
CA LYS A 190 -9.20 -21.37 -22.12
C LYS A 190 -9.67 -22.17 -20.90
N PRO A 191 -10.48 -23.23 -21.08
CA PRO A 191 -10.88 -24.09 -19.96
C PRO A 191 -9.65 -24.78 -19.36
N PHE A 192 -9.72 -25.06 -18.06
CA PHE A 192 -8.65 -25.80 -17.38
C PHE A 192 -8.75 -27.29 -17.73
N GLU A 193 -7.69 -27.81 -18.35
CA GLU A 193 -7.52 -29.24 -18.60
C GLU A 193 -6.59 -29.82 -17.52
N PRO A 194 -7.02 -30.85 -16.77
CA PRO A 194 -6.16 -31.47 -15.77
C PRO A 194 -4.95 -32.15 -16.43
N PRO A 195 -3.80 -32.19 -15.74
CA PRO A 195 -2.60 -32.82 -16.29
C PRO A 195 -2.80 -34.32 -16.49
N THR A 196 -2.20 -34.85 -17.56
CA THR A 196 -2.21 -36.29 -17.87
C THR A 196 -1.18 -37.04 -17.02
N GLU A 197 -1.31 -38.35 -16.87
CA GLU A 197 -0.36 -39.23 -16.15
C GLU A 197 1.10 -39.10 -16.63
N LYS A 198 1.33 -38.73 -17.91
CA LYS A 198 2.68 -38.48 -18.45
C LYS A 198 3.33 -37.20 -17.93
N GLN A 199 2.53 -36.25 -17.44
CA GLN A 199 2.99 -34.95 -16.95
C GLN A 199 3.31 -35.02 -15.46
N VAL A 200 4.37 -35.76 -15.13
CA VAL A 200 4.77 -36.08 -13.76
C VAL A 200 5.51 -34.94 -13.04
N LEU A 201 6.07 -33.99 -13.79
CA LEU A 201 6.89 -32.91 -13.25
C LEU A 201 6.06 -31.65 -13.01
N ARG A 202 6.13 -31.11 -11.79
CA ARG A 202 5.53 -29.83 -11.44
C ARG A 202 6.60 -28.75 -11.33
N TRP A 203 6.55 -27.79 -12.26
CA TRP A 203 7.44 -26.64 -12.30
C TRP A 203 6.84 -25.43 -11.58
N ARG A 204 7.68 -24.66 -10.89
CA ARG A 204 7.32 -23.36 -10.31
C ARG A 204 8.33 -22.30 -10.74
N PHE A 205 7.81 -21.29 -11.43
CA PHE A 205 8.51 -20.07 -11.82
C PHE A 205 8.06 -18.92 -10.92
N THR A 206 8.92 -17.93 -10.71
CA THR A 206 8.63 -16.73 -9.92
C THR A 206 8.83 -15.51 -10.82
N THR A 207 7.88 -14.59 -10.85
CA THR A 207 7.92 -13.37 -11.67
C THR A 207 7.52 -12.17 -10.81
N TYR A 208 8.22 -11.05 -10.93
CA TYR A 208 7.97 -9.83 -10.14
C TYR A 208 7.25 -8.71 -10.92
N MET A 209 6.63 -9.05 -12.06
CA MET A 209 5.68 -8.18 -12.80
C MET A 209 6.20 -6.76 -13.08
N GLY A 210 7.37 -6.66 -13.73
CA GLY A 210 7.97 -5.39 -14.15
C GLY A 210 9.23 -5.01 -13.37
N GLU A 211 9.48 -5.63 -12.23
CA GLU A 211 10.72 -5.48 -11.47
C GLU A 211 11.73 -6.57 -11.82
N THR A 212 13.00 -6.21 -11.96
CA THR A 212 14.10 -7.16 -12.13
C THR A 212 14.62 -7.59 -10.76
N HIS A 213 14.34 -8.84 -10.36
CA HIS A 213 14.76 -9.37 -9.06
C HIS A 213 15.67 -10.61 -9.24
N PRO A 214 16.80 -10.73 -8.52
CA PRO A 214 17.74 -11.84 -8.71
C PRO A 214 17.13 -13.22 -8.45
N ALA A 215 16.14 -13.32 -7.55
CA ALA A 215 15.43 -14.58 -7.31
C ALA A 215 14.45 -14.99 -8.42
N GLU A 216 14.23 -14.15 -9.43
CA GLU A 216 13.44 -14.49 -10.61
C GLU A 216 14.07 -15.64 -11.39
N SER A 217 15.40 -15.74 -11.44
CA SER A 217 16.09 -16.81 -12.17
C SER A 217 15.81 -18.21 -11.62
N LYS A 218 15.46 -18.31 -10.33
CA LYS A 218 15.27 -19.59 -9.62
C LYS A 218 14.08 -20.37 -10.16
N VAL A 219 14.34 -21.62 -10.55
CA VAL A 219 13.32 -22.59 -10.94
C VAL A 219 13.26 -23.71 -9.90
N VAL A 220 12.03 -24.12 -9.54
CA VAL A 220 11.80 -25.24 -8.63
C VAL A 220 11.02 -26.33 -9.36
N VAL A 221 11.45 -27.57 -9.20
CA VAL A 221 10.77 -28.76 -9.70
C VAL A 221 10.38 -29.67 -8.53
N GLU A 222 9.15 -30.17 -8.59
CA GLU A 222 8.58 -31.11 -7.63
C GLU A 222 8.03 -32.31 -8.43
N PHE A 223 8.35 -33.53 -7.99
CA PHE A 223 7.80 -34.75 -8.58
C PHE A 223 7.71 -35.88 -7.55
N CYS A 224 6.83 -36.85 -7.81
CA CYS A 224 6.72 -38.07 -7.03
C CYS A 224 7.63 -39.16 -7.64
N PRO A 225 8.46 -39.86 -6.85
CA PRO A 225 9.23 -41.01 -7.33
C PRO A 225 8.38 -42.14 -7.92
N GLU A 226 7.15 -42.28 -7.47
CA GLU A 226 6.26 -43.39 -7.87
C GLU A 226 5.66 -43.18 -9.26
N ASP A 227 5.40 -41.92 -9.63
CA ASP A 227 4.82 -41.56 -10.92
C ASP A 227 5.79 -41.77 -12.10
N LEU A 228 7.08 -41.98 -11.83
CA LEU A 228 8.12 -42.20 -12.85
C LEU A 228 8.06 -43.59 -13.51
N GLY A 229 7.19 -44.49 -13.05
CA GLY A 229 7.04 -45.84 -13.62
C GLY A 229 8.27 -46.75 -13.38
N LEU A 230 9.02 -46.52 -12.30
CA LEU A 230 10.18 -47.29 -11.89
C LEU A 230 9.79 -48.53 -11.07
N THR A 231 10.62 -49.57 -11.09
CA THR A 231 10.46 -50.73 -10.19
C THR A 231 10.67 -50.30 -8.73
N LYS A 232 9.99 -50.92 -7.76
CA LYS A 232 10.10 -50.57 -6.33
C LYS A 232 11.55 -50.42 -5.84
N VAL A 233 12.44 -51.35 -6.21
CA VAL A 233 13.88 -51.30 -5.87
C VAL A 233 14.55 -50.06 -6.46
N GLN A 234 14.25 -49.72 -7.71
CA GLN A 234 14.77 -48.52 -8.38
C GLN A 234 14.20 -47.24 -7.76
N THR A 235 12.93 -47.25 -7.37
CA THR A 235 12.29 -46.13 -6.66
C THR A 235 12.91 -45.89 -5.30
N GLU A 236 13.19 -46.95 -4.53
CA GLU A 236 13.90 -46.86 -3.26
C GLU A 236 15.34 -46.36 -3.43
N LYS A 237 16.03 -46.84 -4.47
CA LYS A 237 17.35 -46.33 -4.87
C LYS A 237 17.29 -44.84 -5.20
N LEU A 238 16.29 -44.39 -5.96
CA LEU A 238 16.10 -42.98 -6.28
C LEU A 238 15.84 -42.15 -5.01
N LYS A 239 14.99 -42.63 -4.09
CA LYS A 239 14.75 -41.99 -2.78
C LYS A 239 16.06 -41.81 -2.00
N LYS A 240 16.97 -42.79 -2.05
CA LYS A 240 18.31 -42.72 -1.43
C LYS A 240 19.25 -41.73 -2.13
N LEU A 241 19.32 -41.76 -3.46
CA LEU A 241 20.19 -40.86 -4.26
C LEU A 241 19.84 -39.38 -4.07
N VAL A 242 18.55 -39.08 -3.96
CA VAL A 242 18.03 -37.72 -3.80
C VAL A 242 18.40 -37.12 -2.43
N GLY A 243 18.48 -37.97 -1.39
CA GLY A 243 18.87 -37.61 -0.03
C GLY A 243 17.94 -36.58 0.61
N PRO A 244 18.46 -35.43 1.08
CA PRO A 244 17.67 -34.45 1.86
C PRO A 244 16.56 -33.75 1.06
N ARG A 245 16.58 -33.88 -0.27
CA ARG A 245 15.58 -33.30 -1.18
C ARG A 245 14.28 -34.12 -1.21
N TYR A 246 14.29 -35.35 -0.68
CA TYR A 246 13.11 -36.20 -0.57
C TYR A 246 12.37 -35.91 0.73
N ASN A 247 11.05 -35.70 0.65
CA ASN A 247 10.19 -35.57 1.82
C ASN A 247 9.49 -36.92 2.10
N PRO A 248 9.79 -37.60 3.22
CA PRO A 248 9.19 -38.90 3.53
C PRO A 248 7.72 -38.84 3.94
N GLU A 249 7.18 -37.70 4.36
CA GLU A 249 5.75 -37.58 4.74
C GLU A 249 4.83 -37.38 3.54
N LYS A 250 5.30 -36.62 2.54
CA LYS A 250 4.53 -36.32 1.33
C LYS A 250 4.93 -37.17 0.14
N GLU A 251 6.03 -37.91 0.27
CA GLU A 251 6.63 -38.73 -0.78
C GLU A 251 7.00 -37.92 -2.05
N ILE A 252 7.30 -36.63 -1.87
CA ILE A 252 7.66 -35.71 -2.97
C ILE A 252 9.14 -35.39 -2.90
N VAL A 253 9.79 -35.44 -4.05
CA VAL A 253 11.12 -34.89 -4.26
C VAL A 253 11.00 -33.44 -4.69
N LYS A 254 11.70 -32.54 -4.00
CA LYS A 254 11.74 -31.12 -4.32
C LYS A 254 13.17 -30.66 -4.51
N MET A 255 13.46 -30.08 -5.66
CA MET A 255 14.78 -29.51 -5.95
C MET A 255 14.66 -28.20 -6.73
N SER A 256 15.67 -27.36 -6.63
CA SER A 256 15.68 -26.05 -7.26
C SER A 256 17.07 -25.72 -7.82
N CYS A 257 17.11 -24.90 -8.85
CA CYS A 257 18.34 -24.38 -9.43
C CYS A 257 18.21 -22.86 -9.64
N GLU A 258 19.26 -22.14 -9.25
CA GLU A 258 19.41 -20.68 -9.43
C GLU A 258 20.84 -20.34 -9.87
N ASN A 259 21.56 -21.30 -10.45
CA ASN A 259 22.97 -21.15 -10.80
C ASN A 259 23.17 -20.32 -12.07
N TYR A 260 22.19 -20.35 -12.98
CA TYR A 260 22.24 -19.63 -14.24
C TYR A 260 21.35 -18.38 -14.19
N GLU A 261 21.66 -17.42 -15.06
CA GLU A 261 20.94 -16.14 -15.15
C GLU A 261 19.51 -16.31 -15.67
N HIS A 262 19.33 -17.15 -16.69
CA HIS A 262 18.01 -17.34 -17.30
C HIS A 262 17.27 -18.54 -16.72
N GLN A 263 15.97 -18.35 -16.45
CA GLN A 263 15.07 -19.41 -15.97
C GLN A 263 15.08 -20.65 -16.88
N ALA A 264 15.11 -20.45 -18.21
CA ALA A 264 15.14 -21.54 -19.18
C ALA A 264 16.39 -22.42 -19.05
N GLN A 265 17.56 -21.83 -18.72
CA GLN A 265 18.80 -22.57 -18.49
C GLN A 265 18.71 -23.37 -17.18
N ASN A 266 18.20 -22.76 -16.11
CA ASN A 266 17.97 -23.45 -14.84
C ASN A 266 16.97 -24.62 -14.99
N GLN A 267 15.91 -24.45 -15.78
CA GLN A 267 14.97 -25.53 -16.11
C GLN A 267 15.65 -26.65 -16.90
N SER A 268 16.43 -26.32 -17.94
CA SER A 268 17.13 -27.32 -18.76
C SER A 268 18.14 -28.12 -17.93
N TYR A 269 18.85 -27.46 -17.02
CA TYR A 269 19.76 -28.13 -16.08
C TYR A 269 19.03 -29.10 -15.16
N LEU A 270 17.90 -28.69 -14.59
CA LEU A 270 17.07 -29.56 -13.75
C LEU A 270 16.51 -30.76 -14.51
N LEU A 271 16.12 -30.59 -15.78
CA LEU A 271 15.70 -31.69 -16.64
C LEU A 271 16.81 -32.73 -16.81
N LYS A 272 18.01 -32.29 -17.19
CA LYS A 272 19.18 -33.18 -17.34
C LYS A 272 19.50 -33.92 -16.04
N LEU A 273 19.46 -33.20 -14.92
CA LEU A 273 19.71 -33.79 -13.60
C LEU A 273 18.66 -34.86 -13.26
N ILE A 274 17.38 -34.64 -13.58
CA ILE A 274 16.33 -35.65 -13.39
C ILE A 274 16.57 -36.87 -14.28
N ASP A 275 16.94 -36.68 -15.54
CA ASP A 275 17.28 -37.78 -16.45
C ASP A 275 18.48 -38.58 -15.93
N ASP A 276 19.50 -37.91 -15.41
CA ASP A 276 20.68 -38.54 -14.79
C ASP A 276 20.28 -39.32 -13.52
N LEU A 277 19.38 -38.79 -12.69
CA LEU A 277 18.84 -39.50 -11.52
C LEU A 277 18.05 -40.75 -11.92
N ILE A 278 17.25 -40.67 -12.98
CA ILE A 278 16.49 -41.80 -13.51
C ILE A 278 17.43 -42.85 -14.08
N ALA A 279 18.47 -42.44 -14.81
CA ALA A 279 19.49 -43.33 -15.35
C ALA A 279 20.24 -44.05 -14.21
N ALA A 280 20.71 -43.29 -13.21
CA ALA A 280 21.39 -43.83 -12.04
C ALA A 280 20.48 -44.77 -11.23
N ALA A 281 19.19 -44.49 -11.13
CA ALA A 281 18.22 -45.37 -10.47
C ALA A 281 18.00 -46.69 -11.24
N LYS A 282 18.08 -46.67 -12.57
CA LYS A 282 17.94 -47.85 -13.43
C LYS A 282 19.20 -48.72 -13.48
N ASP A 283 20.38 -48.15 -13.20
CA ASP A 283 21.63 -48.91 -13.17
C ASP A 283 21.58 -50.07 -12.17
N SER A 284 21.82 -51.28 -12.67
CA SER A 284 21.80 -52.52 -11.88
C SER A 284 23.11 -52.85 -11.17
N LYS A 285 24.14 -52.00 -11.32
CA LYS A 285 25.48 -52.22 -10.74
C LYS A 285 25.44 -52.29 -9.21
N ASP A 286 24.61 -51.45 -8.59
CA ASP A 286 24.43 -51.36 -7.15
C ASP A 286 22.98 -50.93 -6.86
N THR A 287 22.23 -51.72 -6.10
CA THR A 287 20.82 -51.48 -5.79
C THR A 287 20.61 -50.74 -4.47
N PHE A 288 21.65 -50.60 -3.65
CA PHE A 288 21.60 -50.01 -2.31
C PHE A 288 20.56 -50.63 -1.36
N GLU A 289 20.17 -51.89 -1.55
CA GLU A 289 19.17 -52.55 -0.68
C GLU A 289 19.64 -52.70 0.77
N ASP A 290 20.95 -52.85 0.97
CA ASP A 290 21.63 -52.92 2.26
C ASP A 290 21.55 -51.60 3.05
N ILE A 291 21.42 -50.46 2.36
CA ILE A 291 21.35 -49.14 2.99
C ILE A 291 19.88 -48.78 3.28
N PRO A 292 19.50 -48.57 4.56
CA PRO A 292 18.16 -48.09 4.89
C PRO A 292 17.96 -46.63 4.45
N LEU A 293 16.72 -46.24 4.16
CA LEU A 293 16.39 -44.86 3.80
C LEU A 293 16.68 -43.90 4.97
N ASP A 294 17.56 -42.94 4.76
CA ASP A 294 17.83 -41.90 5.75
C ASP A 294 16.70 -40.85 5.76
N VAL A 295 16.11 -40.65 6.94
CA VAL A 295 15.01 -39.70 7.19
C VAL A 295 15.38 -38.64 8.24
N ARG A 296 16.66 -38.55 8.63
CA ARG A 296 17.12 -37.66 9.71
C ARG A 296 17.00 -36.18 9.36
N HIS A 297 17.06 -35.83 8.07
CA HIS A 297 16.89 -34.45 7.61
C HIS A 297 15.46 -33.93 7.78
N HIS A 298 14.48 -34.83 7.81
CA HIS A 298 13.07 -34.43 7.90
C HIS A 298 12.64 -34.33 9.36
N THR A 299 12.24 -33.12 9.76
CA THR A 299 11.63 -32.94 11.08
C THR A 299 10.20 -33.46 11.04
N LYS A 300 9.96 -34.57 11.75
CA LYS A 300 8.62 -35.18 11.85
C LYS A 300 7.60 -34.14 12.30
N SER A 301 6.51 -34.03 11.55
CA SER A 301 5.38 -33.21 11.92
C SER A 301 4.77 -33.73 13.23
N LYS A 302 4.45 -32.81 14.13
CA LYS A 302 3.77 -33.17 15.38
C LYS A 302 2.40 -33.76 15.03
N PRO A 303 2.04 -34.95 15.56
CA PRO A 303 0.74 -35.53 15.29
C PRO A 303 -0.32 -34.54 15.74
N LYS A 304 -1.18 -34.12 14.80
CA LYS A 304 -2.26 -33.18 15.11
C LYS A 304 -3.31 -33.95 15.91
N PRO A 305 -3.57 -33.59 17.18
CA PRO A 305 -4.62 -34.26 17.95
C PRO A 305 -5.94 -34.09 17.19
N ARG A 306 -6.65 -35.20 17.01
CA ARG A 306 -7.96 -35.20 16.36
C ARG A 306 -9.03 -35.31 17.43
N PHE A 307 -10.19 -34.72 17.15
CA PHE A 307 -11.35 -34.90 18.01
C PHE A 307 -11.68 -36.39 18.13
N PRO A 308 -11.77 -36.94 19.36
CA PRO A 308 -12.12 -38.34 19.57
C PRO A 308 -13.43 -38.68 18.86
N LYS A 309 -13.42 -39.78 18.10
CA LYS A 309 -14.63 -40.22 17.38
C LYS A 309 -15.76 -40.57 18.35
N GLU A 310 -15.42 -41.12 19.51
CA GLU A 310 -16.34 -41.53 20.58
C GLU A 310 -17.12 -40.37 21.21
N TRP A 311 -16.59 -39.14 21.14
CA TRP A 311 -17.27 -37.95 21.68
C TRP A 311 -18.22 -37.31 20.68
N ARG A 312 -18.29 -37.85 19.45
CA ARG A 312 -19.29 -37.40 18.49
C ARG A 312 -20.66 -37.78 19.03
N LEU A 313 -21.55 -36.80 19.13
CA LEU A 313 -22.88 -36.97 19.70
C LEU A 313 -23.83 -37.65 18.69
N THR A 314 -23.51 -38.90 18.32
CA THR A 314 -24.36 -39.77 17.50
C THR A 314 -25.65 -40.12 18.25
N GLU A 315 -26.66 -40.59 17.54
CA GLU A 315 -27.94 -40.99 18.15
C GLU A 315 -27.74 -42.12 19.16
N GLU A 316 -26.92 -43.12 18.82
CA GLU A 316 -26.49 -44.19 19.73
C GLU A 316 -25.85 -43.62 21.00
N ARG A 317 -24.92 -42.67 20.84
CA ARG A 317 -24.24 -42.06 21.99
C ARG A 317 -25.17 -41.25 22.87
N ARG A 318 -26.20 -40.60 22.30
CA ARG A 318 -27.24 -39.90 23.10
C ARG A 318 -28.02 -40.89 23.93
N ALA A 319 -28.47 -42.00 23.34
CA ALA A 319 -29.19 -43.05 24.05
C ALA A 319 -28.33 -43.67 25.17
N GLU A 320 -27.04 -43.90 24.92
CA GLU A 320 -26.10 -44.34 25.95
C GLU A 320 -25.98 -43.34 27.09
N LEU A 321 -25.82 -42.05 26.78
CA LEU A 321 -25.72 -40.99 27.78
C LEU A 321 -27.00 -40.89 28.60
N ASP A 322 -28.16 -41.02 27.98
CA ASP A 322 -29.45 -40.99 28.67
C ASP A 322 -29.61 -42.22 29.57
N ALA A 323 -29.21 -43.41 29.11
CA ALA A 323 -29.19 -44.61 29.93
C ALA A 323 -28.22 -44.48 31.13
N ILE A 324 -27.04 -43.90 30.92
CA ILE A 324 -26.08 -43.63 31.99
C ILE A 324 -26.66 -42.64 33.00
N ARG A 325 -27.26 -41.54 32.54
CA ARG A 325 -27.92 -40.55 33.42
C ARG A 325 -29.03 -41.17 34.24
N GLN A 326 -29.87 -42.01 33.62
CA GLN A 326 -30.94 -42.72 34.30
C GLN A 326 -30.40 -43.68 35.37
N ARG A 327 -29.35 -44.46 35.05
CA ARG A 327 -28.71 -45.37 36.02
C ARG A 327 -28.15 -44.61 37.23
N ILE A 328 -27.43 -43.53 36.99
CA ILE A 328 -26.85 -42.69 38.05
C ILE A 328 -27.97 -42.11 38.93
N ALA A 329 -29.04 -41.56 38.32
CA ALA A 329 -30.17 -41.02 39.08
C ALA A 329 -30.84 -42.07 39.98
N ILE A 330 -31.00 -43.31 39.49
CA ILE A 330 -31.55 -44.41 40.28
C ILE A 330 -30.61 -44.79 41.43
N GLU A 331 -29.30 -44.87 41.19
CA GLU A 331 -28.32 -45.16 42.23
C GLU A 331 -28.30 -44.10 43.33
N ASP A 332 -28.44 -42.82 42.98
CA ASP A 332 -28.47 -41.73 43.95
C ASP A 332 -29.75 -41.76 44.80
N VAL A 333 -30.90 -42.07 44.21
CA VAL A 333 -32.16 -42.28 44.95
C VAL A 333 -32.03 -43.44 45.92
N LYS A 334 -31.48 -44.59 45.48
CA LYS A 334 -31.27 -45.74 46.37
C LYS A 334 -30.36 -45.39 47.56
N LYS A 335 -29.25 -44.69 47.32
CA LYS A 335 -28.37 -44.22 48.40
C LYS A 335 -29.08 -43.26 49.35
N ALA A 336 -30.00 -42.43 48.85
CA ALA A 336 -30.81 -41.54 49.66
C ALA A 336 -31.80 -42.33 50.54
N ASP A 337 -32.49 -43.31 49.98
CA ASP A 337 -33.44 -44.17 50.68
C ASP A 337 -32.76 -45.01 51.78
N ASP A 338 -31.57 -45.53 51.48
CA ASP A 338 -30.73 -46.26 52.45
C ASP A 338 -30.09 -45.34 53.52
N GLY A 339 -30.27 -44.01 53.42
CA GLY A 339 -29.66 -43.02 54.31
C GLY A 339 -28.12 -42.92 54.19
N LEU A 340 -27.55 -43.53 53.15
CA LEU A 340 -26.13 -43.57 52.84
C LEU A 340 -25.66 -42.35 52.03
N LEU A 341 -26.59 -41.53 51.54
CA LEU A 341 -26.28 -40.29 50.82
C LEU A 341 -25.69 -39.25 51.79
N MET A 342 -24.36 -39.15 51.79
CA MET A 342 -23.62 -38.29 52.71
C MET A 342 -23.61 -36.84 52.25
N ASP A 343 -24.26 -35.99 53.02
CA ASP A 343 -24.13 -34.54 52.87
C ASP A 343 -22.94 -34.04 53.71
N GLY A 344 -21.82 -33.77 53.04
CA GLY A 344 -20.57 -33.39 53.69
C GLY A 344 -20.70 -32.11 54.53
N GLY A 345 -21.50 -31.14 54.08
CA GLY A 345 -21.73 -29.88 54.82
C GLY A 345 -22.42 -30.13 56.15
N LYS A 346 -23.53 -30.86 56.14
CA LYS A 346 -24.30 -31.19 57.35
C LYS A 346 -23.49 -32.05 58.33
N LYS A 347 -22.67 -32.97 57.82
CA LYS A 347 -21.74 -33.74 58.68
C LYS A 347 -20.75 -32.84 59.39
N ILE A 348 -20.13 -31.90 58.68
CA ILE A 348 -19.20 -30.94 59.26
C ILE A 348 -19.91 -30.07 60.32
N GLU A 349 -21.10 -29.53 60.01
CA GLU A 349 -21.89 -28.73 60.94
C GLU A 349 -22.26 -29.50 62.21
N SER A 350 -22.76 -30.73 62.06
CA SER A 350 -23.10 -31.59 63.20
C SER A 350 -21.89 -31.91 64.08
N TYR A 351 -20.73 -32.17 63.46
CA TYR A 351 -19.48 -32.42 64.17
C TYR A 351 -18.97 -31.17 64.90
N LEU A 352 -19.03 -29.99 64.26
CA LEU A 352 -18.66 -28.73 64.88
C LEU A 352 -19.55 -28.39 66.08
N MET A 353 -20.86 -28.66 65.98
CA MET A 353 -21.80 -28.46 67.08
C MET A 353 -21.52 -29.39 68.25
N LEU A 354 -21.24 -30.67 68.00
CA LEU A 354 -20.83 -31.63 69.03
C LEU A 354 -19.53 -31.19 69.72
N LYS A 355 -18.53 -30.80 68.94
CA LYS A 355 -17.25 -30.32 69.46
C LYS A 355 -17.40 -29.04 70.29
N ALA A 356 -18.22 -28.10 69.83
CA ALA A 356 -18.52 -26.88 70.58
C ALA A 356 -19.25 -27.17 71.90
N ALA A 357 -20.16 -28.15 71.92
CA ALA A 357 -20.83 -28.59 73.14
C ALA A 357 -19.86 -29.25 74.13
N GLU A 358 -18.96 -30.13 73.67
CA GLU A 358 -17.90 -30.71 74.50
C GLU A 358 -16.96 -29.64 75.08
N GLU A 359 -16.64 -28.59 74.31
CA GLU A 359 -15.86 -27.45 74.78
C GLU A 359 -16.60 -26.65 75.86
N GLN A 360 -17.93 -26.49 75.75
CA GLN A 360 -18.75 -25.84 76.78
C GLN A 360 -18.89 -26.68 78.05
N GLU A 361 -19.03 -28.00 77.96
CA GLU A 361 -19.09 -28.88 79.13
C GLU A 361 -17.77 -28.86 79.90
N LYS A 362 -16.63 -28.93 79.20
CA LYS A 362 -15.30 -28.76 79.81
C LYS A 362 -15.13 -27.40 80.49
N GLN A 363 -15.70 -26.34 79.92
CA GLN A 363 -15.72 -25.01 80.55
C GLN A 363 -16.56 -24.98 81.83
N ARG A 364 -17.77 -25.57 81.81
CA ARG A 364 -18.65 -25.66 82.99
C ARG A 364 -18.04 -26.51 84.11
N GLU A 365 -17.39 -27.62 83.76
CA GLU A 365 -16.68 -28.47 84.72
C GLU A 365 -15.47 -27.73 85.33
N ALA A 366 -14.71 -27.00 84.51
CA ALA A 366 -13.63 -26.13 85.00
C ALA A 366 -14.17 -25.02 85.91
N GLU A 367 -15.28 -24.37 85.56
CA GLU A 367 -15.93 -23.36 86.39
C GLU A 367 -16.46 -23.94 87.71
N ALA A 368 -17.11 -25.11 87.69
CA ALA A 368 -17.58 -25.80 88.89
C ALA A 368 -16.43 -26.20 89.83
N LEU A 369 -15.29 -26.62 89.28
CA LEU A 369 -14.07 -26.89 90.03
C LEU A 369 -13.49 -25.60 90.65
N THR A 370 -13.55 -24.45 89.96
CA THR A 370 -13.12 -23.16 90.53
C THR A 370 -14.04 -22.63 91.64
N ILE A 371 -15.34 -22.93 91.60
CA ILE A 371 -16.32 -22.50 92.62
C ILE A 371 -16.18 -23.33 93.93
N SER A 372 -15.66 -24.56 93.85
CA SER A 372 -15.38 -25.41 95.02
C SER A 372 -14.09 -25.06 95.76
N ALA A 373 -13.20 -24.28 95.15
CA ALA A 373 -11.93 -23.85 95.71
C ALA A 373 -11.92 -22.33 95.93
N GLY A 374 -12.78 -21.80 96.82
CA GLY A 374 -12.77 -20.36 97.06
C GLY A 374 -13.71 -19.80 98.12
N ARG A 375 -13.55 -20.16 99.41
CA ARG A 375 -13.95 -19.25 100.50
C ARG A 375 -13.12 -19.43 101.78
N GLY A 376 -11.96 -18.79 101.82
CA GLY A 376 -11.21 -18.39 103.03
C GLY A 376 -10.72 -16.96 102.82
N GLY A 377 -11.12 -16.02 103.68
CA GLY A 377 -11.11 -14.58 103.38
C GLY A 377 -9.95 -13.75 103.93
N ARG A 378 -10.07 -12.42 103.70
CA ARG A 378 -9.36 -11.25 104.27
C ARG A 378 -7.88 -11.09 103.84
N THR A 379 -7.29 -9.92 103.57
CA THR A 379 -7.63 -8.50 103.73
C THR A 379 -6.63 -7.63 102.93
N ALA A 380 -7.10 -6.45 102.50
CA ALA A 380 -6.42 -5.19 102.15
C ALA A 380 -4.88 -5.09 102.09
N THR A 381 -4.34 -4.38 101.08
CA THR A 381 -3.73 -3.04 101.24
C THR A 381 -3.12 -2.47 99.95
N ALA A 382 -3.15 -1.13 99.89
CA ALA A 382 -2.24 -0.22 99.19
C ALA A 382 -2.31 -0.10 97.65
N ALA A 383 -3.18 0.81 97.21
CA ALA A 383 -2.97 1.60 96.01
C ALA A 383 -1.81 2.59 96.20
N ARG A 384 -0.85 2.66 95.25
CA ARG A 384 -0.37 3.91 94.59
C ARG A 384 0.77 3.65 93.59
N ALA A 385 0.64 4.26 92.39
CA ALA A 385 1.71 4.80 91.52
C ALA A 385 2.77 3.82 90.97
N ARG A 386 3.37 3.95 89.79
CA ARG A 386 3.52 4.89 88.65
C ARG A 386 4.04 3.95 87.52
N ARG A 387 3.84 4.14 86.23
CA ARG A 387 4.27 5.26 85.39
C ARG A 387 3.85 4.93 83.96
#